data_AF-K2EQK8-F1
#
_entry.id   AF-K2EQK8-F1
#
_cell.length_a   1.000
_cell.length_b   1.000
_cell.length_c   1.000
_cell.angle_alpha   90.00
_cell.angle_beta   90.00
_cell.angle_gamma   90.00
#
_symmetry.space_group_name_H-M   'P 1'
#
loop_
_entity.id
_entity.type
_entity.pdbx_description
1 polymer ?
#
loop_
_entity_poly.entity_id
_entity_poly.type
_entity_poly.pdbx_seq_one_letter_code
_entity_poly.pdbx_strand_id
1 'polypeptide(L)'
;MLEDLNADSVEEGDRKFLELTRKLWTELAVHENPDQDARTCLGLLELAGIDTSQYKTAPQKKMREMIKSGLAMDFGDEHGVVAEEGGKLIVIDHHGKKSDRTTSASRFVYEMLVEMGLMQREEYLDKFIEFTTVCDNMRFSPEEMERVYQNYSKNLYGLAYRMKPDDVLELFKNGADPMADLPEDYLKSHQYYNLASKSEESLFDLSNQMENKMKKGEMELDRLEKVKNDQERTPENIRKNDFVVDTGEDRFGKIFIDTRKNAGKDKYFNRIDGANHSEQLAVFRRGYGGYLVWSPEQDSFVLFTKRKMDEEFLPGGLSQGFNMRGHMWMKPRDKEGEPKVKLTVTLEEIFSKLSGKDDFEGKEKLKKIIAIDAGAKEILKLMYEKTLTEGEIRRIAKKVGVRSSGDMIKNIASQLATNKKYKKIDEIFRDKKRLIASTDRSNPKEIERILIETLLEYQENSKVAK
;
A
#
# COMPACT_ATOMS: atom_id res chain seq x y z
N MET A 1 41.17 2.66 22.91
CA MET A 1 39.76 3.07 23.16
C MET A 1 39.54 3.67 24.53
N LEU A 2 39.73 2.94 25.65
CA LEU A 2 39.57 3.55 26.99
C LEU A 2 40.59 4.67 27.26
N GLU A 3 41.84 4.51 26.82
CA GLU A 3 42.86 5.57 26.93
C GLU A 3 42.56 6.79 26.06
N ASP A 4 41.84 6.62 24.94
CA ASP A 4 41.47 7.72 24.02
C ASP A 4 40.32 8.58 24.59
N LEU A 5 39.62 8.08 25.61
CA LEU A 5 38.59 8.80 26.37
C LEU A 5 39.13 9.42 27.66
N ASN A 6 40.41 9.20 28.01
CA ASN A 6 41.02 9.89 29.13
C ASN A 6 41.06 11.40 28.83
N ALA A 7 40.56 12.20 29.76
CA ALA A 7 40.46 13.65 29.62
C ALA A 7 40.73 14.31 30.98
N ASP A 8 41.31 15.50 30.95
CA ASP A 8 41.65 16.25 32.16
C ASP A 8 40.43 17.01 32.73
N SER A 9 39.34 17.09 31.96
CA SER A 9 38.04 17.66 32.38
C SER A 9 36.85 16.93 31.72
N VAL A 10 35.64 17.18 32.25
CA VAL A 10 34.39 16.64 31.68
C VAL A 10 34.16 17.19 30.27
N GLU A 11 34.39 18.48 30.06
CA GLU A 11 34.20 19.14 28.76
C GLU A 11 35.13 18.57 27.68
N GLU A 12 36.38 18.29 28.05
CA GLU A 12 37.31 17.62 27.14
C GLU A 12 36.90 16.17 26.89
N GLY A 13 36.41 15.46 27.92
CA GLY A 13 35.86 14.11 27.81
C GLY A 13 34.69 14.04 26.84
N ASP A 14 33.72 14.94 26.98
CA ASP A 14 32.55 15.05 26.09
C ASP A 14 32.99 15.35 24.66
N ARG A 15 33.91 16.31 24.48
CA ARG A 15 34.45 16.63 23.15
C ARG A 15 35.09 15.41 22.50
N LYS A 16 35.93 14.66 23.24
CA LYS A 16 36.57 13.43 22.75
C LYS A 16 35.56 12.34 22.44
N PHE A 17 34.55 12.16 23.30
CA PHE A 17 33.47 11.20 23.09
C PHE A 17 32.71 11.48 21.79
N LEU A 18 32.32 12.74 21.55
CA LEU A 18 31.63 13.15 20.32
C LEU A 18 32.50 12.95 19.07
N GLU A 19 33.78 13.34 19.14
CA GLU A 19 34.74 13.18 18.04
C GLU A 19 34.96 11.70 17.70
N LEU A 20 35.18 10.86 18.71
CA LEU A 20 35.36 9.41 18.53
C LEU A 20 34.10 8.74 18.02
N THR A 21 32.92 9.14 18.51
CA THR A 21 31.65 8.56 18.03
C THR A 21 31.46 8.81 16.54
N ARG A 22 31.66 10.06 16.09
CA ARG A 22 31.61 10.43 14.65
C ARG A 22 32.58 9.62 13.80
N LYS A 23 33.76 9.32 14.34
CA LYS A 23 34.83 8.58 13.64
C LYS A 23 34.62 7.07 13.63
N LEU A 24 34.02 6.50 14.68
CA LEU A 24 33.97 5.05 14.90
C LEU A 24 32.65 4.41 14.44
N TRP A 25 31.57 5.19 14.31
CA TRP A 25 30.31 4.70 13.75
C TRP A 25 30.37 4.62 12.22
N THR A 26 31.09 3.62 11.72
CA THR A 26 31.36 3.44 10.28
C THR A 26 30.63 2.26 9.66
N GLU A 27 30.09 1.35 10.48
CA GLU A 27 29.30 0.22 10.01
C GLU A 27 27.80 0.56 10.10
N LEU A 28 27.24 1.04 9.00
CA LEU A 28 25.84 1.46 8.94
C LEU A 28 25.02 0.51 8.07
N ALA A 29 23.74 0.35 8.42
CA ALA A 29 22.82 -0.38 7.57
C ALA A 29 21.35 -0.04 7.74
N VAL A 30 20.62 -0.33 6.65
CA VAL A 30 19.17 -0.17 6.49
C VAL A 30 18.60 -1.35 5.70
N HIS A 31 17.28 -1.40 5.51
CA HIS A 31 16.60 -2.45 4.75
C HIS A 31 16.84 -2.40 3.22
N GLU A 32 16.55 -3.51 2.52
CA GLU A 32 16.91 -3.76 1.11
C GLU A 32 16.32 -2.77 0.08
N ASN A 33 15.36 -1.93 0.44
CA ASN A 33 14.84 -0.88 -0.43
C ASN A 33 14.48 0.34 0.43
N PRO A 34 15.49 1.12 0.87
CA PRO A 34 15.28 2.13 1.91
C PRO A 34 14.24 3.14 1.45
N ASP A 35 13.19 3.26 2.24
CA ASP A 35 12.12 4.23 2.03
C ASP A 35 12.54 5.60 2.60
N GLN A 36 11.57 6.48 2.87
CA GLN A 36 11.86 7.80 3.40
C GLN A 36 12.37 7.75 4.85
N ASP A 37 11.93 6.80 5.67
CA ASP A 37 12.32 6.72 7.08
C ASP A 37 13.79 6.28 7.20
N ALA A 38 14.15 5.18 6.53
CA ALA A 38 15.54 4.72 6.41
C ALA A 38 16.49 5.80 5.83
N ARG A 39 16.08 6.49 4.76
CA ARG A 39 16.91 7.56 4.16
C ARG A 39 17.05 8.76 5.08
N THR A 40 16.01 9.09 5.86
CA THR A 40 16.08 10.16 6.86
C THR A 40 17.03 9.78 8.00
N CYS A 41 17.05 8.52 8.44
CA CYS A 41 18.04 8.04 9.42
C CYS A 41 19.48 8.34 8.96
N LEU A 42 19.81 7.99 7.71
CA LEU A 42 21.13 8.26 7.14
C LEU A 42 21.42 9.77 7.05
N GLY A 43 20.46 10.58 6.58
CA GLY A 43 20.62 12.03 6.52
C GLY A 43 20.87 12.68 7.89
N LEU A 44 20.23 12.19 8.96
CA LEU A 44 20.46 12.67 10.32
C LEU A 44 21.87 12.35 10.83
N LEU A 45 22.38 11.15 10.55
CA LEU A 45 23.75 10.79 10.87
C LEU A 45 24.75 11.70 10.14
N GLU A 46 24.51 11.98 8.86
CA GLU A 46 25.34 12.89 8.07
C GLU A 46 25.35 14.31 8.65
N LEU A 47 24.17 14.85 9.04
CA LEU A 47 24.06 16.13 9.72
C LEU A 47 24.77 16.16 11.08
N ALA A 48 24.86 15.02 11.77
CA ALA A 48 25.64 14.86 13.00
C ALA A 48 27.15 14.73 12.75
N GLY A 49 27.60 14.73 11.49
CA GLY A 49 29.00 14.60 11.10
C GLY A 49 29.51 13.16 11.06
N ILE A 50 28.62 12.18 10.92
CA ILE A 50 28.95 10.76 10.73
C ILE A 50 28.97 10.45 9.24
N ASP A 51 30.00 9.75 8.77
CA ASP A 51 30.13 9.36 7.36
C ASP A 51 29.12 8.28 6.98
N THR A 52 28.19 8.61 6.08
CA THR A 52 27.16 7.70 5.56
C THR A 52 27.40 7.28 4.12
N SER A 53 28.56 7.61 3.55
CA SER A 53 28.90 7.30 2.15
C SER A 53 28.97 5.79 1.87
N GLN A 54 29.17 4.98 2.92
CA GLN A 54 29.15 3.53 2.87
C GLN A 54 28.13 3.01 3.87
N TYR A 55 27.05 2.40 3.38
CA TYR A 55 26.11 1.66 4.19
C TYR A 55 25.73 0.35 3.50
N LYS A 56 25.36 -0.65 4.29
CA LYS A 56 24.88 -1.94 3.79
C LYS A 56 23.36 -1.92 3.71
N THR A 57 22.82 -2.56 2.69
CA THR A 57 21.41 -2.92 2.64
C THR A 57 21.27 -4.43 2.80
N ALA A 58 20.23 -4.87 3.49
CA ALA A 58 19.97 -6.29 3.66
C ALA A 58 18.46 -6.58 3.71
N PRO A 59 18.03 -7.78 3.28
CA PRO A 59 16.69 -8.25 3.60
C PRO A 59 16.50 -8.28 5.12
N GLN A 60 15.30 -7.94 5.60
CA GLN A 60 14.96 -7.86 7.04
C GLN A 60 15.37 -9.10 7.87
N LYS A 61 15.45 -10.26 7.23
CA LYS A 61 15.75 -11.53 7.88
C LYS A 61 17.25 -11.86 7.96
N LYS A 62 18.10 -11.21 7.14
CA LYS A 62 19.53 -11.54 7.02
C LYS A 62 20.48 -10.54 7.69
N MET A 63 20.01 -9.37 8.14
CA MET A 63 20.91 -8.36 8.70
C MET A 63 21.66 -8.86 9.92
N ARG A 64 20.99 -9.52 10.87
CA ARG A 64 21.67 -10.03 12.08
C ARG A 64 22.77 -11.04 11.74
N GLU A 65 22.72 -11.66 10.56
CA GLU A 65 23.78 -12.52 10.02
C GLU A 65 24.88 -11.69 9.32
N MET A 66 24.49 -10.65 8.59
CA MET A 66 25.36 -9.80 7.77
C MET A 66 26.07 -8.68 8.54
N ILE A 67 25.54 -8.28 9.70
CA ILE A 67 25.94 -7.11 10.46
C ILE A 67 26.07 -7.51 11.92
N LYS A 68 27.29 -7.42 12.42
CA LYS A 68 27.67 -7.86 13.76
C LYS A 68 28.13 -6.69 14.64
N SER A 69 28.21 -5.51 14.06
CA SER A 69 28.65 -4.28 14.72
C SER A 69 28.09 -3.04 14.01
N GLY A 70 28.10 -1.91 14.70
CA GLY A 70 27.69 -0.61 14.20
C GLY A 70 26.21 -0.30 14.44
N LEU A 71 25.58 0.38 13.47
CA LEU A 71 24.17 0.77 13.53
C LEU A 71 23.35 0.02 12.47
N ALA A 72 22.26 -0.58 12.89
CA ALA A 72 21.20 -1.05 11.99
C ALA A 72 19.93 -0.25 12.26
N MET A 73 19.44 0.47 11.25
CA MET A 73 18.33 1.42 11.38
C MET A 73 17.18 1.05 10.47
N ASP A 74 15.96 1.36 10.92
CA ASP A 74 14.72 1.07 10.21
C ASP A 74 14.64 -0.41 9.82
N PHE A 75 15.00 -1.24 10.79
CA PHE A 75 15.33 -2.62 10.56
C PHE A 75 15.07 -3.46 11.80
N GLY A 76 14.19 -4.45 11.70
CA GLY A 76 14.02 -5.48 12.73
C GLY A 76 12.57 -5.73 13.10
N ASP A 77 12.38 -6.29 14.29
CA ASP A 77 11.09 -6.41 14.98
C ASP A 77 11.20 -5.74 16.37
N GLU A 78 12.01 -4.68 16.46
CA GLU A 78 12.38 -4.01 17.71
C GLU A 78 11.70 -2.66 17.87
N HIS A 79 11.70 -2.14 19.10
CA HIS A 79 11.15 -0.83 19.43
C HIS A 79 12.20 0.03 20.13
N GLY A 80 12.49 1.19 19.55
CA GLY A 80 13.43 2.16 20.09
C GLY A 80 14.87 1.85 19.71
N VAL A 81 15.79 2.23 20.59
CA VAL A 81 17.24 2.00 20.47
C VAL A 81 17.63 0.82 21.36
N VAL A 82 18.09 -0.27 20.74
CA VAL A 82 18.45 -1.51 21.42
C VAL A 82 19.93 -1.81 21.21
N ALA A 83 20.68 -1.90 22.31
CA ALA A 83 22.07 -2.31 22.27
C ALA A 83 22.20 -3.84 22.41
N GLU A 84 22.92 -4.46 21.48
CA GLU A 84 23.15 -5.90 21.42
C GLU A 84 24.63 -6.24 21.46
N GLU A 85 24.95 -7.50 21.77
CA GLU A 85 26.33 -8.01 21.78
C GLU A 85 27.27 -7.15 22.66
N GLY A 86 26.75 -6.66 23.79
CA GLY A 86 27.48 -5.76 24.70
C GLY A 86 27.69 -4.35 24.14
N GLY A 87 26.82 -3.88 23.24
CA GLY A 87 26.90 -2.56 22.61
C GLY A 87 27.69 -2.52 21.31
N LYS A 88 28.10 -3.69 20.78
CA LYS A 88 28.76 -3.74 19.46
C LYS A 88 27.82 -3.36 18.33
N LEU A 89 26.57 -3.81 18.41
CA LEU A 89 25.52 -3.50 17.46
C LEU A 89 24.43 -2.71 18.17
N ILE A 90 24.01 -1.60 17.58
CA ILE A 90 22.83 -0.85 18.01
C ILE A 90 21.77 -0.99 16.92
N VAL A 91 20.62 -1.51 17.30
CA VAL A 91 19.44 -1.64 16.45
C VAL A 91 18.48 -0.51 16.79
N ILE A 92 18.12 0.29 15.79
CA ILE A 92 17.21 1.43 15.93
C ILE A 92 16.01 1.17 15.04
N ASP A 93 14.88 0.84 15.66
CA ASP A 93 13.75 0.30 14.93
C ASP A 93 12.42 0.67 15.56
N HIS A 94 11.36 0.61 14.76
CA HIS A 94 10.00 0.89 15.18
C HIS A 94 9.00 -0.19 14.74
N HIS A 95 9.46 -1.36 14.31
CA HIS A 95 8.58 -2.46 13.88
C HIS A 95 8.13 -3.38 15.03
N GLY A 96 8.68 -3.19 16.24
CA GLY A 96 8.36 -4.01 17.41
C GLY A 96 6.96 -3.83 17.97
N LYS A 97 6.53 -4.78 18.82
CA LYS A 97 5.16 -4.84 19.39
C LYS A 97 4.76 -3.61 20.22
N LYS A 98 5.74 -2.89 20.76
CA LYS A 98 5.51 -1.67 21.56
C LYS A 98 5.37 -0.41 20.71
N SER A 99 5.74 -0.48 19.44
CA SER A 99 5.68 0.66 18.55
C SER A 99 4.26 1.00 18.16
N ASP A 100 4.01 2.30 18.01
CA ASP A 100 2.76 2.84 17.52
C ASP A 100 3.02 3.83 16.38
N ARG A 101 1.93 4.46 15.91
CA ARG A 101 1.97 5.41 14.79
C ARG A 101 2.51 6.80 15.14
N THR A 102 2.99 7.04 16.37
CA THR A 102 3.78 8.24 16.73
C THR A 102 5.29 7.99 16.61
N THR A 103 5.72 6.79 16.22
CA THR A 103 7.15 6.43 16.22
C THR A 103 7.63 6.09 14.82
N SER A 104 8.90 6.38 14.57
CA SER A 104 9.65 6.04 13.34
C SER A 104 11.10 5.79 13.71
N ALA A 105 11.84 5.08 12.87
CA ALA A 105 13.27 4.88 13.10
C ALA A 105 14.02 6.22 13.08
N SER A 106 13.65 7.14 12.16
CA SER A 106 14.24 8.48 12.11
C SER A 106 14.02 9.29 13.39
N ARG A 107 12.86 9.15 14.04
CA ARG A 107 12.60 9.80 15.33
C ARG A 107 13.55 9.28 16.40
N PHE A 108 13.71 7.97 16.51
CA PHE A 108 14.63 7.38 17.48
C PHE A 108 16.09 7.75 17.20
N VAL A 109 16.51 7.79 15.92
CA VAL A 109 17.84 8.28 15.55
C VAL A 109 18.03 9.74 15.96
N TYR A 110 17.06 10.60 15.67
CA TYR A 110 17.14 12.02 16.03
C TYR A 110 17.20 12.24 17.54
N GLU A 111 16.31 11.60 18.30
CA GLU A 111 16.29 11.67 19.77
C GLU A 111 17.62 11.18 20.36
N MET A 112 18.12 10.04 19.88
CA MET A 112 19.42 9.51 20.29
C MET A 112 20.57 10.49 20.01
N LEU A 113 20.64 11.07 18.80
CA LEU A 113 21.70 12.01 18.44
C LEU A 113 21.65 13.30 19.27
N VAL A 114 20.46 13.79 19.61
CA VAL A 114 20.27 14.94 20.50
C VAL A 114 20.66 14.61 21.92
N GLU A 115 20.20 13.49 22.47
CA GLU A 115 20.52 13.05 23.83
C GLU A 115 22.02 12.77 24.03
N MET A 116 22.70 12.28 22.99
CA MET A 116 24.15 12.08 22.99
C MET A 116 24.95 13.38 22.78
N GLY A 117 24.30 14.52 22.52
CA GLY A 117 24.98 15.79 22.21
C GLY A 117 25.66 15.84 20.84
N LEU A 118 25.38 14.88 19.96
CA LEU A 118 25.90 14.83 18.58
C LEU A 118 25.20 15.81 17.65
N MET A 119 23.96 16.18 17.98
CA MET A 119 23.11 17.10 17.25
C MET A 119 22.41 18.06 18.21
N GLN A 120 22.21 19.31 17.80
CA GLN A 120 21.40 20.28 18.54
C GLN A 120 19.93 20.15 18.11
N ARG A 121 19.01 20.25 19.08
CA ARG A 121 17.58 20.28 18.79
C ARG A 121 17.22 21.62 18.15
N GLU A 122 16.56 21.55 17.00
CA GLU A 122 16.13 22.71 16.21
C GLU A 122 14.67 22.54 15.80
N GLU A 123 13.91 23.64 15.78
CA GLU A 123 12.47 23.59 15.48
C GLU A 123 12.18 22.99 14.09
N TYR A 124 13.01 23.28 13.09
CA TYR A 124 12.82 22.73 11.75
C TYR A 124 13.16 21.24 11.68
N LEU A 125 14.07 20.73 12.52
CA LEU A 125 14.36 19.30 12.63
C LEU A 125 13.18 18.59 13.29
N ASP A 126 12.63 19.13 14.37
CA ASP A 126 11.45 18.58 15.03
C ASP A 126 10.27 18.45 14.03
N LYS A 127 10.03 19.48 13.21
CA LYS A 127 9.01 19.45 12.15
C LYS A 127 9.31 18.43 11.05
N PHE A 128 10.57 18.33 10.62
CA PHE A 128 11.00 17.35 9.61
C PHE A 128 10.83 15.91 10.11
N ILE A 129 11.17 15.63 11.38
CA ILE A 129 10.98 14.32 12.00
C ILE A 129 9.50 13.99 12.18
N GLU A 130 8.68 14.94 12.61
CA GLU A 130 7.23 14.75 12.66
C GLU A 130 6.66 14.43 11.27
N PHE A 131 7.09 15.17 10.25
CA PHE A 131 6.71 14.90 8.86
C PHE A 131 7.09 13.49 8.40
N THR A 132 8.34 13.06 8.63
CA THR A 132 8.80 11.71 8.26
C THR A 132 8.02 10.64 9.02
N THR A 133 7.75 10.86 10.30
CA THR A 133 6.93 9.96 11.13
C THR A 133 5.51 9.83 10.55
N VAL A 134 4.89 10.94 10.18
CA VAL A 134 3.54 10.95 9.60
C VAL A 134 3.52 10.29 8.22
N CYS A 135 4.54 10.51 7.38
CA CYS A 135 4.68 9.86 6.09
C CYS A 135 4.75 8.34 6.23
N ASP A 136 5.64 7.85 7.10
CA ASP A 136 5.82 6.41 7.28
C ASP A 136 4.56 5.74 7.86
N ASN A 137 3.91 6.41 8.82
CA ASN A 137 2.74 5.86 9.49
C ASN A 137 1.40 6.20 8.83
N MET A 138 1.39 7.03 7.78
CA MET A 138 0.19 7.56 7.10
C MET A 138 -0.87 8.10 8.06
N ARG A 139 -0.45 8.75 9.15
CA ARG A 139 -1.30 9.12 10.28
C ARG A 139 -1.79 10.56 10.14
N PHE A 140 -3.02 10.71 9.67
CA PHE A 140 -3.69 12.00 9.56
C PHE A 140 -4.98 11.99 10.38
N SER A 141 -5.29 13.10 11.07
CA SER A 141 -6.64 13.38 11.53
C SER A 141 -7.61 13.50 10.34
N PRO A 142 -8.93 13.41 10.53
CA PRO A 142 -9.89 13.59 9.43
C PRO A 142 -9.75 14.92 8.69
N GLU A 143 -9.45 16.00 9.41
CA GLU A 143 -9.27 17.34 8.86
C GLU A 143 -7.98 17.47 8.05
N GLU A 144 -6.87 16.94 8.59
CA GLU A 144 -5.59 16.89 7.88
C GLU A 144 -5.69 16.00 6.64
N MET A 145 -6.40 14.87 6.74
CA MET A 145 -6.58 13.95 5.62
C MET A 145 -7.29 14.62 4.44
N GLU A 146 -8.31 15.43 4.70
CA GLU A 146 -8.98 16.18 3.63
C GLU A 146 -8.03 17.18 2.98
N ARG A 147 -7.27 17.95 3.77
CA ARG A 147 -6.29 18.92 3.27
C ARG A 147 -5.20 18.23 2.44
N VAL A 148 -4.57 17.20 3.01
CA VAL A 148 -3.50 16.43 2.38
C VAL A 148 -3.97 15.75 1.11
N TYR A 149 -5.20 15.22 1.08
CA TYR A 149 -5.70 14.52 -0.08
C TYR A 149 -6.00 15.45 -1.26
N GLN A 150 -6.53 16.65 -1.00
CA GLN A 150 -6.92 17.59 -2.08
C GLN A 150 -5.77 17.92 -3.04
N ASN A 151 -4.55 17.97 -2.52
CA ASN A 151 -3.36 18.30 -3.28
C ASN A 151 -2.23 17.27 -3.10
N TYR A 152 -2.57 16.02 -2.77
CA TYR A 152 -1.58 14.97 -2.51
C TYR A 152 -0.60 14.78 -3.68
N SER A 153 -1.03 15.00 -4.92
CA SER A 153 -0.14 14.95 -6.07
C SER A 153 0.89 16.08 -6.13
N LYS A 154 0.79 17.12 -5.30
CA LYS A 154 1.61 18.34 -5.34
C LYS A 154 2.23 18.71 -3.99
N ASN A 155 1.85 18.05 -2.91
CA ASN A 155 2.36 18.32 -1.57
C ASN A 155 3.49 17.35 -1.18
N LEU A 156 4.14 17.63 -0.03
CA LEU A 156 5.27 16.82 0.41
C LEU A 156 4.89 15.38 0.77
N TYR A 157 3.70 15.16 1.34
CA TYR A 157 3.23 13.82 1.70
C TYR A 157 3.08 12.88 0.50
N GLY A 158 2.76 13.41 -0.68
CA GLY A 158 2.72 12.59 -1.89
C GLY A 158 4.04 12.47 -2.63
N LEU A 159 4.91 13.48 -2.56
CA LEU A 159 6.11 13.52 -3.40
C LEU A 159 7.38 13.04 -2.68
N ALA A 160 7.43 13.11 -1.34
CA ALA A 160 8.65 12.87 -0.58
C ALA A 160 9.28 11.48 -0.80
N TYR A 161 8.47 10.44 -1.08
CA TYR A 161 9.01 9.11 -1.35
C TYR A 161 9.98 9.05 -2.54
N ARG A 162 9.98 10.06 -3.42
CA ARG A 162 10.94 10.21 -4.53
C ARG A 162 11.94 11.36 -4.34
N MET A 163 11.76 12.19 -3.33
CA MET A 163 12.68 13.29 -3.03
C MET A 163 13.90 12.78 -2.25
N LYS A 164 14.98 13.56 -2.27
CA LYS A 164 16.12 13.34 -1.37
C LYS A 164 15.78 13.92 0.01
N PRO A 165 16.27 13.32 1.12
CA PRO A 165 16.07 13.87 2.46
C PRO A 165 16.51 15.34 2.58
N ASP A 166 17.63 15.72 1.95
CA ASP A 166 18.14 17.09 1.99
C ASP A 166 17.20 18.10 1.34
N ASP A 167 16.59 17.74 0.21
CA ASP A 167 15.62 18.60 -0.48
C ASP A 167 14.38 18.85 0.40
N VAL A 168 13.93 17.81 1.10
CA VAL A 168 12.80 17.89 2.03
C VAL A 168 13.18 18.73 3.27
N LEU A 169 14.36 18.48 3.84
CA LEU A 169 14.85 19.23 5.00
C LEU A 169 15.00 20.72 4.71
N GLU A 170 15.52 21.07 3.53
CA GLU A 170 15.68 22.46 3.12
C GLU A 170 14.32 23.19 3.03
N LEU A 171 13.26 22.49 2.60
CA LEU A 171 11.92 23.06 2.64
C LEU A 171 11.45 23.35 4.08
N PHE A 172 11.76 22.48 5.05
CA PHE A 172 11.44 22.72 6.46
C PHE A 172 12.25 23.86 7.06
N LYS A 173 13.53 24.00 6.72
CA LYS A 173 14.34 25.17 7.10
C LYS A 173 13.74 26.47 6.60
N ASN A 174 13.14 26.44 5.42
CA ASN A 174 12.45 27.58 4.81
C ASN A 174 10.98 27.72 5.24
N GLY A 175 10.52 26.96 6.24
CA GLY A 175 9.19 27.08 6.81
C GLY A 175 8.05 26.54 5.94
N ALA A 176 8.32 25.62 5.03
CA ALA A 176 7.29 25.02 4.18
C ALA A 176 6.23 24.25 5.00
N ASP A 177 4.95 24.41 4.62
CA ASP A 177 3.86 23.56 5.10
C ASP A 177 3.83 22.27 4.27
N PRO A 178 4.02 21.07 4.86
CA PRO A 178 4.02 19.82 4.11
C PRO A 178 2.68 19.45 3.49
N MET A 179 1.59 20.08 3.92
CA MET A 179 0.25 19.92 3.36
C MET A 179 -0.05 20.91 2.24
N ALA A 180 0.79 21.92 2.00
CA ALA A 180 0.58 22.90 0.94
C ALA A 180 1.10 22.40 -0.42
N ASP A 181 0.60 22.98 -1.50
CA ASP A 181 1.14 22.76 -2.84
C ASP A 181 2.59 23.24 -2.90
N LEU A 182 3.49 22.38 -3.39
CA LEU A 182 4.81 22.84 -3.79
C LEU A 182 4.67 23.75 -5.03
N PRO A 183 5.42 24.86 -5.09
CA PRO A 183 5.40 25.75 -6.25
C PRO A 183 5.72 25.01 -7.55
N GLU A 184 5.04 25.34 -8.64
CA GLU A 184 5.23 24.66 -9.92
C GLU A 184 6.68 24.76 -10.43
N ASP A 185 7.34 25.90 -10.23
CA ASP A 185 8.75 26.09 -10.60
C ASP A 185 9.69 25.20 -9.77
N TYR A 186 9.34 24.93 -8.51
CA TYR A 186 10.04 23.94 -7.68
C TYR A 186 9.87 22.54 -8.28
N LEU A 187 8.64 22.14 -8.60
CA LEU A 187 8.35 20.82 -9.18
C LEU A 187 9.07 20.57 -10.53
N LYS A 188 9.20 21.61 -11.36
CA LYS A 188 9.89 21.52 -12.66
C LYS A 188 11.40 21.45 -12.52
N SER A 189 11.97 22.17 -11.56
CA SER A 189 13.42 22.27 -11.39
C SER A 189 14.03 21.08 -10.64
N HIS A 190 13.26 20.40 -9.78
CA HIS A 190 13.75 19.27 -8.99
C HIS A 190 13.52 17.95 -9.72
N GLN A 191 14.59 17.16 -9.80
CA GLN A 191 14.62 15.87 -10.50
C GLN A 191 14.81 14.73 -9.52
N TYR A 192 14.30 13.55 -9.89
CA TYR A 192 14.53 12.31 -9.18
C TYR A 192 14.86 11.17 -10.15
N TYR A 193 15.69 10.23 -9.71
CA TYR A 193 15.97 9.05 -10.48
C TYR A 193 14.82 8.04 -10.39
N ASN A 194 14.15 7.80 -11.51
CA ASN A 194 13.08 6.81 -11.58
C ASN A 194 13.67 5.42 -11.93
N LEU A 195 13.75 4.55 -10.93
CA LEU A 195 14.23 3.16 -11.09
C LEU A 195 13.48 2.35 -12.16
N ALA A 196 12.21 2.64 -12.41
CA ALA A 196 11.39 1.88 -13.36
C ALA A 196 11.75 2.20 -14.82
N SER A 197 11.97 3.49 -15.13
CA SER A 197 12.38 3.99 -16.45
C SER A 197 13.91 4.06 -16.60
N LYS A 198 14.66 3.98 -15.49
CA LYS A 198 16.11 4.17 -15.40
C LYS A 198 16.56 5.55 -15.91
N SER A 199 15.75 6.57 -15.68
CA SER A 199 16.01 7.96 -16.11
C SER A 199 15.71 8.95 -15.00
N GLU A 200 16.35 10.12 -15.07
CA GLU A 200 15.92 11.30 -14.31
C GLU A 200 14.56 11.78 -14.83
N GLU A 201 13.64 12.06 -13.91
CA GLU A 201 12.32 12.62 -14.16
C GLU A 201 12.08 13.81 -13.22
N SER A 202 11.26 14.77 -13.65
CA SER A 202 10.92 15.91 -12.80
C SER A 202 9.88 15.53 -11.74
N LEU A 203 9.88 16.23 -10.60
CA LEU A 203 8.76 16.12 -9.64
C LEU A 203 7.44 16.56 -10.27
N PHE A 204 7.46 17.43 -11.28
CA PHE A 204 6.28 17.80 -12.06
C PHE A 204 5.68 16.62 -12.82
N ASP A 205 6.51 15.78 -13.45
CA ASP A 205 6.05 14.56 -14.13
C ASP A 205 5.47 13.56 -13.12
N LEU A 206 6.12 13.39 -11.97
CA LEU A 206 5.63 12.57 -10.89
C LEU A 206 4.27 13.07 -10.38
N SER A 207 4.14 14.37 -10.16
CA SER A 207 2.91 15.04 -9.74
C SER A 207 1.76 14.74 -10.70
N ASN A 208 1.98 14.90 -12.01
CA ASN A 208 0.98 14.57 -13.03
C ASN A 208 0.61 13.08 -13.04
N GLN A 209 1.59 12.19 -12.83
CA GLN A 209 1.33 10.75 -12.73
C GLN A 209 0.48 10.42 -11.49
N MET A 210 0.77 11.04 -10.36
CA MET A 210 0.04 10.85 -9.10
C MET A 210 -1.38 11.38 -9.19
N GLU A 211 -1.60 12.56 -9.75
CA GLU A 211 -2.94 13.12 -9.94
C GLU A 211 -3.81 12.18 -10.79
N ASN A 212 -3.24 11.61 -11.84
CA ASN A 212 -3.91 10.63 -12.69
C ASN A 212 -4.21 9.31 -11.96
N LYS A 213 -3.34 8.87 -11.03
CA LYS A 213 -3.59 7.68 -10.20
C LYS A 213 -4.71 7.95 -9.22
N MET A 214 -4.66 9.06 -8.48
CA MET A 214 -5.70 9.46 -7.53
C MET A 214 -7.08 9.56 -8.20
N LYS A 215 -7.17 10.21 -9.37
CA LYS A 215 -8.41 10.27 -10.15
C LYS A 215 -8.95 8.88 -10.50
N LYS A 216 -8.09 7.93 -10.87
CA LYS A 216 -8.50 6.54 -11.16
C LYS A 216 -8.93 5.81 -9.90
N GLY A 217 -8.21 5.98 -8.79
CA GLY A 217 -8.56 5.40 -7.49
C GLY A 217 -9.94 5.89 -7.03
N GLU A 218 -10.21 7.20 -7.12
CA GLU A 218 -11.51 7.78 -6.79
C GLU A 218 -12.64 7.29 -7.72
N MET A 219 -12.38 7.18 -9.02
CA MET A 219 -13.35 6.59 -9.96
C MET A 219 -13.65 5.13 -9.63
N GLU A 220 -12.65 4.37 -9.19
CA GLU A 220 -12.80 2.96 -8.84
C GLU A 220 -13.50 2.80 -7.48
N LEU A 221 -13.20 3.65 -6.50
CA LEU A 221 -13.98 3.75 -5.26
C LEU A 221 -15.44 4.07 -5.56
N ASP A 222 -15.70 5.10 -6.36
CA ASP A 222 -17.04 5.45 -6.82
C ASP A 222 -17.74 4.28 -7.49
N ARG A 223 -17.03 3.52 -8.34
CA ARG A 223 -17.59 2.37 -9.03
C ARG A 223 -17.96 1.24 -8.07
N LEU A 224 -17.12 1.01 -7.06
CA LEU A 224 -17.32 -0.03 -6.06
C LEU A 224 -18.35 0.39 -4.99
N GLU A 225 -18.58 1.70 -4.82
CA GLU A 225 -19.57 2.29 -3.90
C GLU A 225 -20.94 2.58 -4.50
N LYS A 226 -21.01 3.13 -5.72
CA LYS A 226 -22.25 3.62 -6.35
C LYS A 226 -23.13 2.45 -6.78
N VAL A 227 -23.88 1.95 -5.80
CA VAL A 227 -25.18 1.27 -5.94
C VAL A 227 -26.17 1.87 -4.93
N LYS A 228 -26.29 3.20 -4.97
CA LYS A 228 -27.42 3.92 -4.38
C LYS A 228 -27.86 5.04 -5.31
N ASN A 229 -29.17 5.07 -5.57
CA ASN A 229 -29.95 6.11 -6.24
C ASN A 229 -30.10 6.02 -7.76
N ASP A 230 -30.77 4.97 -8.24
CA ASP A 230 -31.74 5.14 -9.34
C ASP A 230 -33.11 4.66 -8.86
N GLN A 231 -34.11 5.54 -8.96
CA GLN A 231 -35.48 5.33 -8.50
C GLN A 231 -36.30 4.41 -9.39
N GLU A 232 -35.71 3.70 -10.35
CA GLU A 232 -36.40 2.67 -11.14
C GLU A 232 -36.18 1.28 -10.55
N ARG A 233 -37.06 0.95 -9.59
CA ARG A 233 -37.17 -0.37 -8.96
C ARG A 233 -37.67 -1.41 -9.97
N THR A 234 -36.76 -2.19 -10.54
CA THR A 234 -37.04 -3.60 -10.87
C THR A 234 -36.32 -4.52 -9.88
N PRO A 235 -36.87 -5.69 -9.55
CA PRO A 235 -36.22 -6.69 -8.68
C PRO A 235 -34.82 -7.13 -9.17
N GLU A 236 -34.46 -6.81 -10.42
CA GLU A 236 -33.17 -7.13 -11.04
C GLU A 236 -32.06 -6.09 -10.81
N ASN A 237 -32.34 -4.94 -10.18
CA ASN A 237 -31.39 -3.83 -9.99
C ASN A 237 -30.94 -3.60 -8.54
N ILE A 238 -31.06 -4.59 -7.66
CA ILE A 238 -30.42 -4.58 -6.35
C ILE A 238 -29.07 -5.30 -6.46
N ARG A 239 -27.96 -4.58 -6.68
CA ARG A 239 -26.60 -5.15 -6.57
C ARG A 239 -25.67 -4.29 -5.71
N LYS A 240 -26.18 -4.07 -4.50
CA LYS A 240 -25.68 -3.44 -3.27
C LYS A 240 -24.16 -3.53 -3.01
N ASN A 241 -23.59 -2.50 -2.36
CA ASN A 241 -22.65 -2.46 -1.21
C ASN A 241 -21.69 -3.62 -0.87
N ASP A 242 -21.39 -4.57 -1.74
CA ASP A 242 -20.74 -5.82 -1.33
C ASP A 242 -19.21 -5.75 -1.20
N PHE A 243 -18.58 -4.63 -1.60
CA PHE A 243 -17.17 -4.33 -1.29
C PHE A 243 -17.01 -3.51 0.00
N VAL A 244 -18.10 -3.31 0.74
CA VAL A 244 -18.10 -2.61 2.01
C VAL A 244 -18.75 -3.49 3.07
N VAL A 245 -18.03 -3.77 4.14
CA VAL A 245 -18.54 -4.51 5.29
C VAL A 245 -18.66 -3.56 6.47
N ASP A 246 -19.88 -3.40 6.99
CA ASP A 246 -20.09 -2.67 8.23
C ASP A 246 -19.82 -3.58 9.42
N THR A 247 -18.84 -3.21 10.23
CA THR A 247 -18.44 -3.94 11.44
C THR A 247 -18.96 -3.30 12.72
N GLY A 248 -19.71 -2.19 12.61
CA GLY A 248 -20.18 -1.36 13.73
C GLY A 248 -19.24 -0.18 14.01
N GLU A 249 -19.80 1.01 14.17
CA GLU A 249 -19.04 2.26 14.47
C GLU A 249 -18.28 2.19 15.81
N ASP A 250 -18.81 1.44 16.77
CA ASP A 250 -18.18 1.12 18.05
C ASP A 250 -16.99 0.16 17.93
N ARG A 251 -16.89 -0.54 16.79
CA ARG A 251 -15.80 -1.45 16.42
C ARG A 251 -14.92 -0.77 15.37
N PHE A 252 -14.81 -1.32 14.16
CA PHE A 252 -13.95 -0.78 13.10
C PHE A 252 -14.72 -0.02 12.02
N GLY A 253 -16.01 0.26 12.23
CA GLY A 253 -16.87 0.96 11.28
C GLY A 253 -16.99 0.21 9.97
N LYS A 254 -17.08 0.94 8.86
CA LYS A 254 -17.13 0.36 7.51
C LYS A 254 -15.73 0.00 7.02
N ILE A 255 -15.59 -1.23 6.53
CA ILE A 255 -14.38 -1.79 5.96
C ILE A 255 -14.55 -1.89 4.45
N PHE A 256 -13.70 -1.20 3.69
CA PHE A 256 -13.66 -1.33 2.25
C PHE A 256 -12.79 -2.53 1.83
N ILE A 257 -13.19 -3.29 0.81
CA ILE A 257 -12.50 -4.49 0.33
C ILE A 257 -11.96 -4.24 -1.08
N ASP A 258 -10.65 -4.38 -1.27
CA ASP A 258 -9.98 -4.35 -2.57
C ASP A 258 -9.49 -5.74 -2.97
N THR A 259 -10.12 -6.29 -4.01
CA THR A 259 -9.65 -7.51 -4.68
C THR A 259 -8.70 -7.15 -5.82
N ARG A 260 -7.38 -7.15 -5.56
CA ARG A 260 -6.32 -6.69 -6.48
C ARG A 260 -6.59 -6.99 -7.96
N LYS A 261 -6.26 -6.05 -8.84
CA LYS A 261 -6.41 -6.14 -10.30
C LYS A 261 -5.18 -6.79 -10.94
N ASN A 262 -5.40 -7.79 -11.78
CA ASN A 262 -4.33 -8.39 -12.59
C ASN A 262 -3.98 -7.45 -13.77
N ALA A 263 -2.70 -7.13 -13.93
CA ALA A 263 -2.16 -6.29 -15.00
C ALA A 263 -1.36 -7.06 -16.07
N GLY A 264 -1.37 -8.39 -16.02
CA GLY A 264 -0.61 -9.29 -16.89
C GLY A 264 0.76 -9.66 -16.34
N LYS A 265 1.37 -10.72 -16.91
CA LYS A 265 2.69 -11.26 -16.48
C LYS A 265 2.76 -11.52 -14.96
N ASP A 266 1.68 -12.05 -14.40
CA ASP A 266 1.52 -12.33 -12.96
C ASP A 266 1.70 -11.11 -12.01
N LYS A 267 1.59 -9.88 -12.55
CA LYS A 267 1.58 -8.66 -11.75
C LYS A 267 0.16 -8.29 -11.35
N TYR A 268 -0.04 -8.04 -10.06
CA TYR A 268 -1.29 -7.56 -9.51
C TYR A 268 -1.08 -6.21 -8.83
N PHE A 269 -2.07 -5.33 -8.92
CA PHE A 269 -2.07 -4.01 -8.30
C PHE A 269 -3.32 -3.83 -7.47
N ASN A 270 -3.26 -2.99 -6.44
CA ASN A 270 -4.46 -2.60 -5.74
C ASN A 270 -5.36 -1.84 -6.73
N ARG A 271 -6.67 -2.07 -6.69
CA ARG A 271 -7.63 -1.33 -7.51
C ARG A 271 -7.65 0.13 -7.11
N ILE A 272 -7.58 0.38 -5.81
CA ILE A 272 -7.63 1.73 -5.27
C ILE A 272 -6.25 2.35 -5.23
N ASP A 273 -5.19 1.59 -4.86
CA ASP A 273 -3.80 2.08 -4.67
C ASP A 273 -2.81 1.90 -5.82
N GLY A 274 -3.22 1.19 -6.88
CA GLY A 274 -2.30 0.87 -7.96
C GLY A 274 -1.03 0.19 -7.42
N ALA A 275 0.12 0.86 -7.63
CA ALA A 275 1.43 0.43 -7.17
C ALA A 275 2.02 1.26 -6.01
N ASN A 276 1.31 2.30 -5.57
CA ASN A 276 1.79 3.23 -4.53
C ASN A 276 0.98 3.04 -3.24
N HIS A 277 1.46 3.56 -2.12
CA HIS A 277 0.78 3.45 -0.81
C HIS A 277 -0.27 4.56 -0.56
N SER A 278 -0.41 5.49 -1.50
CA SER A 278 -1.12 6.75 -1.33
C SER A 278 -2.63 6.66 -1.31
N GLU A 279 -3.23 5.71 -2.02
CA GLU A 279 -4.67 5.76 -2.24
C GLU A 279 -5.49 5.10 -1.10
N GLN A 280 -4.82 4.58 -0.06
CA GLN A 280 -5.44 4.22 1.22
C GLN A 280 -6.04 5.47 1.88
N LEU A 281 -5.45 6.63 1.62
CA LEU A 281 -5.99 7.92 2.03
C LEU A 281 -7.36 8.17 1.40
N ALA A 282 -7.58 7.77 0.14
CA ALA A 282 -8.88 7.94 -0.51
C ALA A 282 -9.96 7.13 0.21
N VAL A 283 -9.64 5.90 0.61
CA VAL A 283 -10.52 5.05 1.42
C VAL A 283 -10.79 5.73 2.76
N PHE A 284 -9.77 6.10 3.52
CA PHE A 284 -9.98 6.69 4.83
C PHE A 284 -10.66 8.07 4.78
N ARG A 285 -10.43 8.86 3.73
CA ARG A 285 -11.08 10.16 3.47
C ARG A 285 -12.58 10.00 3.28
N ARG A 286 -13.02 8.94 2.61
CA ARG A 286 -14.46 8.60 2.45
C ARG A 286 -15.14 8.14 3.75
N GLY A 287 -14.41 8.12 4.87
CA GLY A 287 -14.95 7.81 6.18
C GLY A 287 -14.94 6.32 6.52
N TYR A 288 -14.31 5.46 5.69
CA TYR A 288 -14.10 4.07 6.08
C TYR A 288 -13.23 3.98 7.35
N GLY A 289 -13.55 3.04 8.21
CA GLY A 289 -12.76 2.72 9.40
C GLY A 289 -11.70 1.64 9.13
N GLY A 290 -11.78 0.95 7.99
CA GLY A 290 -10.74 0.02 7.55
C GLY A 290 -10.71 -0.22 6.04
N TYR A 291 -9.61 -0.81 5.60
CA TYR A 291 -9.30 -1.12 4.21
C TYR A 291 -8.62 -2.49 4.13
N LEU A 292 -9.28 -3.46 3.48
CA LEU A 292 -8.80 -4.83 3.31
C LEU A 292 -8.37 -5.06 1.86
N VAL A 293 -7.08 -5.24 1.64
CA VAL A 293 -6.55 -5.75 0.38
C VAL A 293 -6.55 -7.27 0.44
N TRP A 294 -7.39 -7.92 -0.38
CA TRP A 294 -7.59 -9.36 -0.41
C TRP A 294 -7.16 -9.95 -1.77
N SER A 295 -6.18 -10.84 -1.78
CA SER A 295 -5.64 -11.42 -3.02
C SER A 295 -5.32 -12.92 -2.83
N PRO A 296 -6.33 -13.81 -2.90
CA PRO A 296 -6.13 -15.24 -2.78
C PRO A 296 -5.28 -15.80 -3.92
N GLU A 297 -5.32 -15.19 -5.11
CA GLU A 297 -4.49 -15.57 -6.26
C GLU A 297 -3.00 -15.37 -6.00
N GLN A 298 -2.65 -14.46 -5.09
CA GLN A 298 -1.26 -14.21 -4.69
C GLN A 298 -0.94 -14.77 -3.30
N ASP A 299 -1.85 -15.56 -2.72
CA ASP A 299 -1.76 -16.00 -1.33
C ASP A 299 -1.44 -14.84 -0.37
N SER A 300 -2.19 -13.73 -0.45
CA SER A 300 -1.88 -12.53 0.35
C SER A 300 -3.12 -11.77 0.82
N PHE A 301 -2.99 -11.15 1.99
CA PHE A 301 -3.92 -10.13 2.47
C PHE A 301 -3.18 -9.08 3.30
N VAL A 302 -3.71 -7.85 3.31
CA VAL A 302 -3.32 -6.79 4.23
C VAL A 302 -4.56 -6.02 4.65
N LEU A 303 -4.75 -5.86 5.96
CA LEU A 303 -5.84 -5.09 6.55
C LEU A 303 -5.27 -3.85 7.22
N PHE A 304 -5.78 -2.68 6.85
CA PHE A 304 -5.48 -1.40 7.48
C PHE A 304 -6.70 -0.91 8.25
N THR A 305 -6.52 -0.32 9.43
CA THR A 305 -7.61 0.17 10.28
C THR A 305 -7.28 1.51 10.92
N LYS A 306 -8.29 2.39 11.05
CA LYS A 306 -8.16 3.64 11.82
C LYS A 306 -8.08 3.36 13.32
N ARG A 307 -8.91 2.44 13.81
CA ARG A 307 -8.89 1.98 15.19
C ARG A 307 -7.76 0.97 15.39
N LYS A 308 -7.18 0.93 16.60
CA LYS A 308 -6.14 -0.03 16.96
C LYS A 308 -6.75 -1.45 17.07
N MET A 309 -6.02 -2.44 16.56
CA MET A 309 -6.32 -3.88 16.64
C MET A 309 -5.60 -4.50 17.85
N ASP A 310 -6.00 -4.11 19.05
CA ASP A 310 -5.49 -4.66 20.32
C ASP A 310 -6.42 -5.74 20.88
N GLU A 311 -6.13 -6.23 22.10
CA GLU A 311 -6.95 -7.27 22.76
C GLU A 311 -8.38 -6.81 23.07
N GLU A 312 -8.64 -5.49 23.13
CA GLU A 312 -9.98 -4.95 23.34
C GLU A 312 -10.83 -5.09 22.06
N PHE A 313 -10.28 -4.66 20.92
CA PHE A 313 -11.03 -4.63 19.66
C PHE A 313 -10.86 -5.88 18.80
N LEU A 314 -9.76 -6.63 18.95
CA LEU A 314 -9.47 -7.83 18.16
C LEU A 314 -8.86 -8.94 19.04
N PRO A 315 -9.61 -9.47 20.03
CA PRO A 315 -9.10 -10.42 21.01
C PRO A 315 -8.53 -11.68 20.36
N GLY A 316 -7.30 -12.02 20.73
CA GLY A 316 -6.53 -13.14 20.18
C GLY A 316 -6.18 -13.01 18.69
N GLY A 317 -6.44 -11.84 18.08
CA GLY A 317 -6.08 -11.55 16.70
C GLY A 317 -6.80 -12.38 15.63
N LEU A 318 -6.17 -12.43 14.46
CA LEU A 318 -6.50 -13.36 13.37
C LEU A 318 -5.62 -14.62 13.47
N SER A 319 -6.15 -15.75 12.99
CA SER A 319 -5.50 -17.07 12.93
C SER A 319 -4.23 -17.08 12.06
N GLN A 320 -4.12 -16.12 11.15
CA GLN A 320 -2.95 -15.92 10.31
C GLN A 320 -2.54 -14.45 10.30
N GLY A 321 -1.23 -14.22 10.21
CA GLY A 321 -0.65 -12.89 10.10
C GLY A 321 -0.12 -12.38 11.42
N PHE A 322 0.26 -11.13 11.40
CA PHE A 322 0.75 -10.42 12.56
C PHE A 322 0.27 -8.98 12.50
N ASN A 323 0.09 -8.39 13.69
CA ASN A 323 -0.20 -6.98 13.84
C ASN A 323 1.10 -6.19 13.77
N MET A 324 1.16 -5.24 12.86
CA MET A 324 2.21 -4.25 12.74
C MET A 324 1.66 -2.89 13.18
N ARG A 325 2.30 -2.32 14.21
CA ARG A 325 2.01 -0.97 14.75
C ARG A 325 0.56 -0.77 15.22
N GLY A 326 -0.15 -1.85 15.53
CA GLY A 326 -1.54 -1.79 16.02
C GLY A 326 -2.59 -1.57 14.93
N HIS A 327 -2.24 -1.14 13.72
CA HIS A 327 -3.20 -0.67 12.72
C HIS A 327 -3.12 -1.39 11.38
N MET A 328 -2.10 -2.24 11.19
CA MET A 328 -1.93 -3.02 9.98
C MET A 328 -1.80 -4.50 10.34
N TRP A 329 -2.67 -5.34 9.78
CA TRP A 329 -2.55 -6.79 9.92
C TRP A 329 -2.20 -7.40 8.58
N MET A 330 -1.07 -8.09 8.51
CA MET A 330 -0.58 -8.62 7.25
C MET A 330 -0.20 -10.08 7.35
N LYS A 331 -0.36 -10.80 6.24
CA LYS A 331 0.14 -12.17 6.13
C LYS A 331 1.67 -12.20 6.30
N PRO A 332 2.25 -13.25 6.92
CA PRO A 332 3.69 -13.41 6.98
C PRO A 332 4.30 -13.48 5.57
N ARG A 333 5.39 -12.74 5.36
CA ARG A 333 6.19 -12.81 4.14
C ARG A 333 6.88 -14.16 4.04
N ASP A 334 6.93 -14.72 2.84
CA ASP A 334 7.67 -15.96 2.58
C ASP A 334 9.12 -15.83 3.07
N LYS A 335 9.62 -16.88 3.72
CA LYS A 335 11.01 -16.96 4.19
C LYS A 335 11.82 -17.72 3.14
N GLU A 336 12.97 -17.18 2.78
CA GLU A 336 13.88 -17.85 1.85
C GLU A 336 14.31 -19.21 2.43
N GLY A 337 14.25 -20.26 1.62
CA GLY A 337 14.53 -21.63 2.06
C GLY A 337 13.38 -22.33 2.80
N GLU A 338 12.27 -21.63 3.11
CA GLU A 338 11.08 -22.25 3.70
C GLU A 338 9.96 -22.44 2.66
N PRO A 339 9.04 -23.41 2.88
CA PRO A 339 7.85 -23.53 2.06
C PRO A 339 7.02 -22.23 2.05
N LYS A 340 6.51 -21.86 0.87
CA LYS A 340 5.61 -20.70 0.70
C LYS A 340 4.46 -20.79 1.71
N VAL A 341 4.28 -19.74 2.51
CA VAL A 341 3.19 -19.69 3.47
C VAL A 341 1.91 -19.49 2.67
N LYS A 342 1.00 -20.47 2.67
CA LYS A 342 -0.29 -20.36 1.97
C LYS A 342 -1.24 -19.43 2.72
N LEU A 343 -2.15 -18.78 2.01
CA LEU A 343 -3.24 -18.04 2.63
C LEU A 343 -4.22 -19.04 3.25
N THR A 344 -4.41 -18.96 4.58
CA THR A 344 -5.27 -19.87 5.35
C THR A 344 -6.37 -19.14 6.10
N VAL A 345 -6.15 -17.88 6.49
CA VAL A 345 -7.23 -17.04 7.04
C VAL A 345 -8.31 -16.89 5.97
N THR A 346 -9.56 -16.80 6.43
CA THR A 346 -10.71 -16.61 5.56
C THR A 346 -11.30 -15.21 5.75
N LEU A 347 -12.03 -14.72 4.76
CA LEU A 347 -12.76 -13.46 4.92
C LEU A 347 -13.80 -13.54 6.03
N GLU A 348 -14.41 -14.70 6.21
CA GLU A 348 -15.33 -14.91 7.33
C GLU A 348 -14.66 -14.67 8.66
N GLU A 349 -13.50 -15.25 8.86
CA GLU A 349 -12.77 -15.07 10.10
C GLU A 349 -12.41 -13.59 10.32
N ILE A 350 -11.90 -12.92 9.28
CA ILE A 350 -11.55 -11.50 9.34
C ILE A 350 -12.78 -10.68 9.76
N PHE A 351 -13.92 -10.83 9.08
CA PHE A 351 -15.09 -9.99 9.38
C PHE A 351 -15.82 -10.39 10.65
N SER A 352 -15.84 -11.68 11.02
CA SER A 352 -16.35 -12.12 12.33
C SER A 352 -15.54 -11.52 13.46
N LYS A 353 -14.20 -11.53 13.35
CA LYS A 353 -13.31 -10.91 14.32
C LYS A 353 -13.47 -9.38 14.39
N LEU A 354 -13.54 -8.70 13.24
CA LEU A 354 -13.72 -7.25 13.23
C LEU A 354 -15.10 -6.83 13.77
N SER A 355 -16.16 -7.52 13.38
CA SER A 355 -17.52 -7.23 13.87
C SER A 355 -17.79 -7.70 15.30
N GLY A 356 -16.97 -8.61 15.83
CA GLY A 356 -17.20 -9.25 17.14
C GLY A 356 -18.38 -10.24 17.12
N LYS A 357 -18.81 -10.70 15.94
CA LYS A 357 -19.94 -11.61 15.76
C LYS A 357 -19.49 -12.89 15.07
N ASP A 358 -19.77 -14.03 15.69
CA ASP A 358 -19.41 -15.35 15.14
C ASP A 358 -20.20 -15.67 13.84
N ASP A 359 -21.36 -15.04 13.67
CA ASP A 359 -22.32 -15.25 12.57
C ASP A 359 -22.46 -14.01 11.68
N PHE A 360 -21.38 -13.61 10.99
CA PHE A 360 -21.47 -12.50 10.04
C PHE A 360 -22.39 -12.80 8.84
N GLU A 361 -23.59 -12.20 8.84
CA GLU A 361 -24.60 -12.26 7.78
C GLU A 361 -24.19 -11.50 6.49
N GLY A 362 -23.21 -12.06 5.78
CA GLY A 362 -22.72 -11.55 4.48
C GLY A 362 -21.82 -12.52 3.74
N LYS A 363 -21.41 -13.59 4.44
CA LYS A 363 -20.51 -14.68 4.01
C LYS A 363 -20.75 -15.20 2.59
N GLU A 364 -21.96 -15.68 2.31
CA GLU A 364 -22.23 -16.34 1.01
C GLU A 364 -22.27 -15.35 -0.15
N LYS A 365 -22.70 -14.10 0.11
CA LYS A 365 -22.76 -13.06 -0.94
C LYS A 365 -21.36 -12.56 -1.28
N LEU A 366 -20.53 -12.28 -0.27
CA LEU A 366 -19.17 -11.81 -0.47
C LEU A 366 -18.30 -12.89 -1.14
N LYS A 367 -18.36 -14.14 -0.67
CA LYS A 367 -17.69 -15.27 -1.32
C LYS A 367 -18.08 -15.40 -2.79
N LYS A 368 -19.37 -15.31 -3.08
CA LYS A 368 -19.88 -15.39 -4.45
C LYS A 368 -19.31 -14.26 -5.32
N ILE A 369 -19.20 -13.05 -4.81
CA ILE A 369 -18.71 -11.89 -5.58
C ILE A 369 -17.22 -12.00 -5.86
N ILE A 370 -16.43 -12.44 -4.88
CA ILE A 370 -15.01 -12.66 -5.04
C ILE A 370 -14.75 -13.83 -6.00
N ALA A 371 -15.55 -14.90 -5.90
CA ALA A 371 -15.50 -16.02 -6.85
C ALA A 371 -15.86 -15.56 -8.28
N ILE A 372 -16.90 -14.73 -8.44
CA ILE A 372 -17.28 -14.15 -9.73
C ILE A 372 -16.15 -13.30 -10.31
N ASP A 373 -15.50 -12.47 -9.49
CA ASP A 373 -14.38 -11.63 -9.90
C ASP A 373 -13.16 -12.45 -10.36
N ALA A 374 -12.78 -13.46 -9.56
CA ALA A 374 -11.71 -14.39 -9.89
C ALA A 374 -12.00 -15.15 -11.19
N GLY A 375 -13.24 -15.63 -11.36
CA GLY A 375 -13.65 -16.30 -12.58
C GLY A 375 -13.66 -15.38 -13.81
N ALA A 376 -14.08 -14.13 -13.68
CA ALA A 376 -14.02 -13.14 -14.76
C ALA A 376 -12.57 -12.89 -15.20
N LYS A 377 -11.64 -12.81 -14.25
CA LYS A 377 -10.20 -12.70 -14.52
C LYS A 377 -9.64 -13.93 -15.23
N GLU A 378 -10.05 -15.14 -14.82
CA GLU A 378 -9.66 -16.42 -15.46
C GLU A 378 -10.09 -16.42 -16.95
N ILE A 379 -11.32 -16.01 -17.25
CA ILE A 379 -11.83 -15.92 -18.64
C ILE A 379 -11.01 -14.94 -19.48
N LEU A 380 -10.75 -13.74 -18.96
CA LEU A 380 -9.97 -12.73 -19.69
C LEU A 380 -8.51 -13.15 -19.89
N LYS A 381 -7.95 -13.95 -18.96
CA LYS A 381 -6.61 -14.54 -19.11
C LYS A 381 -6.58 -15.56 -20.25
N LEU A 382 -7.49 -16.54 -20.24
CA LEU A 382 -7.60 -17.56 -21.31
C LEU A 382 -7.81 -16.93 -22.69
N MET A 383 -8.61 -15.86 -22.75
CA MET A 383 -8.85 -15.10 -23.99
C MET A 383 -7.54 -14.55 -24.58
N TYR A 384 -6.66 -14.02 -23.73
CA TYR A 384 -5.35 -13.51 -24.18
C TYR A 384 -4.37 -14.62 -24.53
N GLU A 385 -4.45 -15.75 -23.84
CA GLU A 385 -3.62 -16.93 -24.09
C GLU A 385 -4.04 -17.69 -25.36
N LYS A 386 -5.13 -17.25 -26.00
CA LYS A 386 -5.76 -17.89 -27.17
C LYS A 386 -6.23 -19.32 -26.91
N THR A 387 -6.54 -19.61 -25.66
CA THR A 387 -7.01 -20.91 -25.21
C THR A 387 -8.49 -20.90 -24.86
N LEU A 388 -9.14 -19.72 -24.79
CA LEU A 388 -10.54 -19.60 -24.39
C LEU A 388 -11.47 -20.34 -25.35
N THR A 389 -12.29 -21.20 -24.77
CA THR A 389 -13.41 -21.88 -25.41
C THR A 389 -14.71 -21.58 -24.68
N GLU A 390 -15.85 -21.73 -25.35
CA GLU A 390 -17.16 -21.65 -24.68
C GLU A 390 -17.27 -22.67 -23.54
N GLY A 391 -16.69 -23.87 -23.71
CA GLY A 391 -16.64 -24.90 -22.69
C GLY A 391 -15.95 -24.45 -21.41
N GLU A 392 -14.85 -23.69 -21.51
CA GLU A 392 -14.16 -23.13 -20.34
C GLU A 392 -14.96 -22.03 -19.67
N ILE A 393 -15.60 -21.12 -20.43
CA ILE A 393 -16.48 -20.09 -19.86
C ILE A 393 -17.57 -20.76 -19.01
N ARG A 394 -18.22 -21.80 -19.55
CA ARG A 394 -19.25 -22.57 -18.85
C ARG A 394 -18.70 -23.33 -17.65
N ARG A 395 -17.49 -23.92 -17.75
CA ARG A 395 -16.80 -24.61 -16.66
C ARG A 395 -16.51 -23.65 -15.50
N ILE A 396 -15.99 -22.46 -15.79
CA ILE A 396 -15.64 -21.45 -14.79
C ILE A 396 -16.92 -20.91 -14.14
N ALA A 397 -17.95 -20.57 -14.92
CA ALA A 397 -19.26 -20.13 -14.39
C ALA A 397 -19.90 -21.18 -13.47
N LYS A 398 -19.81 -22.47 -13.82
CA LYS A 398 -20.28 -23.57 -12.96
C LYS A 398 -19.47 -23.68 -11.67
N LYS A 399 -18.13 -23.53 -11.75
CA LYS A 399 -17.23 -23.57 -10.59
C LYS A 399 -17.53 -22.47 -9.58
N VAL A 400 -17.92 -21.27 -10.02
CA VAL A 400 -18.20 -20.11 -9.15
C VAL A 400 -19.66 -20.02 -8.67
N GLY A 401 -20.50 -21.01 -8.98
CA GLY A 401 -21.85 -21.12 -8.41
C GLY A 401 -22.87 -20.08 -8.90
N VAL A 402 -22.65 -19.49 -10.08
CA VAL A 402 -23.65 -18.59 -10.71
C VAL A 402 -24.53 -19.35 -11.69
N ARG A 403 -25.84 -19.40 -11.39
CA ARG A 403 -26.87 -19.81 -12.36
C ARG A 403 -26.96 -18.73 -13.42
N SER A 404 -26.55 -19.05 -14.64
CA SER A 404 -26.37 -18.15 -15.78
C SER A 404 -25.16 -17.22 -15.63
N SER A 405 -24.45 -17.07 -16.73
CA SER A 405 -23.24 -16.27 -16.87
C SER A 405 -23.46 -14.77 -16.58
N GLY A 406 -24.70 -14.27 -16.48
CA GLY A 406 -25.03 -12.83 -16.41
C GLY A 406 -24.26 -12.02 -15.36
N ASP A 407 -24.02 -12.56 -14.16
CA ASP A 407 -23.25 -11.88 -13.10
C ASP A 407 -21.76 -11.75 -13.47
N MET A 408 -21.21 -12.85 -13.98
CA MET A 408 -19.84 -12.94 -14.46
C MET A 408 -19.63 -12.11 -15.73
N ILE A 409 -20.62 -12.06 -16.60
CA ILE A 409 -20.66 -11.28 -17.85
C ILE A 409 -20.76 -9.80 -17.57
N LYS A 410 -21.58 -9.38 -16.60
CA LYS A 410 -21.60 -7.99 -16.11
C LYS A 410 -20.24 -7.60 -15.53
N ASN A 411 -19.60 -8.49 -14.77
CA ASN A 411 -18.25 -8.24 -14.25
C ASN A 411 -17.22 -8.15 -15.38
N ILE A 412 -17.21 -9.09 -16.33
CA ILE A 412 -16.34 -9.03 -17.53
C ILE A 412 -16.59 -7.73 -18.28
N ALA A 413 -17.82 -7.39 -18.64
CA ALA A 413 -18.16 -6.15 -19.35
C ALA A 413 -17.70 -4.90 -18.58
N SER A 414 -17.86 -4.87 -17.26
CA SER A 414 -17.31 -3.79 -16.42
C SER A 414 -15.78 -3.73 -16.47
N GLN A 415 -15.09 -4.87 -16.51
CA GLN A 415 -13.64 -4.92 -16.70
C GLN A 415 -13.25 -4.47 -18.12
N LEU A 416 -14.04 -4.81 -19.14
CA LEU A 416 -13.80 -4.39 -20.53
C LEU A 416 -13.90 -2.87 -20.69
N ALA A 417 -14.94 -2.25 -20.13
CA ALA A 417 -15.21 -0.82 -20.26
C ALA A 417 -14.17 0.08 -19.57
N THR A 418 -13.55 -0.39 -18.49
CA THR A 418 -12.65 0.42 -17.64
C THR A 418 -11.17 0.20 -17.94
N ASN A 419 -10.82 -0.89 -18.61
CA ASN A 419 -9.44 -1.18 -18.96
C ASN A 419 -9.16 -0.76 -20.41
N LYS A 420 -8.24 0.19 -20.61
CA LYS A 420 -7.78 0.59 -21.95
C LYS A 420 -7.37 -0.62 -22.82
N LYS A 421 -6.82 -1.68 -22.19
CA LYS A 421 -6.43 -2.93 -22.84
C LYS A 421 -7.60 -3.68 -23.50
N TYR A 422 -8.82 -3.46 -23.01
CA TYR A 422 -10.04 -4.15 -23.42
C TYR A 422 -11.06 -3.24 -24.12
N LYS A 423 -10.76 -1.95 -24.29
CA LYS A 423 -11.69 -0.96 -24.84
C LYS A 423 -12.27 -1.38 -26.20
N LYS A 424 -11.45 -1.98 -27.06
CA LYS A 424 -11.88 -2.50 -28.37
C LYS A 424 -12.87 -3.66 -28.27
N ILE A 425 -12.72 -4.51 -27.25
CA ILE A 425 -13.64 -5.62 -26.98
C ILE A 425 -14.99 -5.07 -26.51
N ASP A 426 -14.96 -4.07 -25.62
CA ASP A 426 -16.15 -3.39 -25.14
C ASP A 426 -16.90 -2.66 -26.27
N GLU A 427 -16.18 -2.01 -27.18
CA GLU A 427 -16.77 -1.40 -28.39
C GLU A 427 -17.47 -2.45 -29.26
N ILE A 428 -16.81 -3.57 -29.59
CA ILE A 428 -17.40 -4.68 -30.35
C ILE A 428 -18.65 -5.22 -29.62
N PHE A 429 -18.56 -5.42 -28.31
CA PHE A 429 -19.68 -5.91 -27.50
C PHE A 429 -20.88 -4.95 -27.55
N ARG A 430 -20.64 -3.65 -27.36
CA ARG A 430 -21.68 -2.61 -27.41
C ARG A 430 -22.32 -2.51 -28.80
N ASP A 431 -21.53 -2.62 -29.85
CA ASP A 431 -22.03 -2.57 -31.23
C ASP A 431 -22.87 -3.79 -31.56
N LYS A 432 -22.42 -5.00 -31.23
CA LYS A 432 -23.25 -6.21 -31.37
C LYS A 432 -24.53 -6.13 -30.54
N LYS A 433 -24.47 -5.61 -29.32
CA LYS A 433 -25.65 -5.39 -28.47
C LYS A 433 -26.63 -4.37 -29.06
N ARG A 434 -26.17 -3.39 -29.83
CA ARG A 434 -27.04 -2.44 -30.54
C ARG A 434 -27.74 -3.07 -31.74
N LEU A 435 -27.17 -4.11 -32.35
CA LEU A 435 -27.71 -4.76 -33.55
C LEU A 435 -28.87 -5.74 -33.26
N ILE A 436 -29.06 -6.16 -32.01
CA ILE A 436 -30.21 -6.97 -31.62
C ILE A 436 -31.47 -6.12 -31.36
N ALA A 437 -32.64 -6.76 -31.54
CA ALA A 437 -33.94 -6.14 -31.33
C ALA A 437 -34.06 -5.55 -29.92
N SER A 438 -34.76 -4.41 -29.78
CA SER A 438 -34.86 -3.69 -28.51
C SER A 438 -35.42 -4.56 -27.37
N THR A 439 -36.32 -5.49 -27.69
CA THR A 439 -36.91 -6.47 -26.77
C THR A 439 -35.91 -7.49 -26.25
N ASP A 440 -34.82 -7.75 -26.98
CA ASP A 440 -33.79 -8.74 -26.62
C ASP A 440 -32.58 -8.12 -25.93
N ARG A 441 -32.45 -6.78 -25.95
CA ARG A 441 -31.31 -6.06 -25.33
C ARG A 441 -31.23 -6.19 -23.81
N SER A 442 -32.30 -6.63 -23.17
CA SER A 442 -32.40 -6.95 -21.74
C SER A 442 -32.41 -8.46 -21.46
N ASN A 443 -32.49 -9.32 -22.49
CA ASN A 443 -32.54 -10.77 -22.32
C ASN A 443 -31.17 -11.31 -21.87
N PRO A 444 -31.05 -11.88 -20.65
CA PRO A 444 -29.76 -12.33 -20.13
C PRO A 444 -29.05 -13.39 -20.97
N LYS A 445 -29.81 -14.27 -21.64
CA LYS A 445 -29.25 -15.32 -22.50
C LYS A 445 -28.66 -14.76 -23.79
N GLU A 446 -29.27 -13.70 -24.31
CA GLU A 446 -28.81 -13.06 -25.54
C GLU A 446 -27.59 -12.19 -25.27
N ILE A 447 -27.59 -11.45 -24.15
CA ILE A 447 -26.40 -10.74 -23.67
C ILE A 447 -25.24 -11.73 -23.43
N GLU A 448 -25.54 -12.91 -22.90
CA GLU A 448 -24.56 -13.98 -22.71
C GLU A 448 -23.93 -14.43 -24.03
N ARG A 449 -24.78 -14.78 -24.99
CA ARG A 449 -24.35 -15.20 -26.32
C ARG A 449 -23.46 -14.15 -26.98
N ILE A 450 -23.89 -12.89 -26.98
CA ILE A 450 -23.15 -11.79 -27.60
C ILE A 450 -21.78 -11.61 -26.94
N LEU A 451 -21.68 -11.64 -25.61
CA LEU A 451 -20.38 -11.47 -24.97
C LEU A 451 -19.46 -12.65 -25.26
N ILE A 452 -19.95 -13.89 -25.20
CA ILE A 452 -19.15 -15.09 -25.54
C ILE A 452 -18.64 -14.97 -26.98
N GLU A 453 -19.51 -14.65 -27.94
CA GLU A 453 -19.14 -14.43 -29.33
C GLU A 453 -18.11 -13.30 -29.47
N THR A 454 -18.29 -12.18 -28.75
CA THR A 454 -17.32 -11.07 -28.77
C THR A 454 -15.95 -11.49 -28.24
N LEU A 455 -15.89 -12.23 -27.12
CA LEU A 455 -14.63 -12.67 -26.52
C LEU A 455 -13.89 -13.65 -27.45
N LEU A 456 -14.61 -14.61 -28.04
CA LEU A 456 -14.05 -15.59 -28.96
C LEU A 456 -13.61 -14.94 -30.29
N GLU A 457 -14.45 -14.08 -30.88
CA GLU A 457 -14.11 -13.34 -32.09
C GLU A 457 -12.87 -12.46 -31.86
N TYR A 458 -12.81 -11.78 -30.72
CA TYR A 458 -11.64 -10.95 -30.40
C TYR A 458 -10.37 -11.80 -30.23
N GLN A 459 -10.47 -12.97 -29.61
CA GLN A 459 -9.35 -13.92 -29.51
C GLN A 459 -8.84 -14.35 -30.90
N GLU A 460 -9.74 -14.67 -31.82
CA GLU A 460 -9.41 -15.08 -33.19
C GLU A 460 -8.79 -13.93 -34.00
N ASN A 461 -9.39 -12.74 -33.92
CA ASN A 461 -9.04 -11.57 -34.74
C ASN A 461 -7.92 -10.70 -34.16
N SER A 462 -7.55 -10.89 -32.88
CA SER A 462 -6.43 -10.19 -32.28
C SER A 462 -5.11 -10.71 -32.83
N LYS A 463 -4.60 -10.03 -33.85
CA LYS A 463 -3.17 -10.04 -34.18
C LYS A 463 -2.43 -9.34 -33.04
N VAL A 464 -1.96 -10.08 -32.04
CA VAL A 464 -1.01 -9.51 -31.09
C VAL A 464 0.37 -9.56 -31.74
N ALA A 465 0.89 -8.39 -32.08
CA ALA A 465 2.31 -8.17 -32.31
C ALA A 465 3.07 -8.76 -31.10
N LYS A 466 3.91 -9.77 -31.37
CA LYS A 466 4.80 -10.38 -30.36
C LYS A 466 5.64 -9.32 -29.66
#